data_AF-A0A937XDH5-F1
#
_entry.id   AF-A0A937XDH5-F1
#
_cell.length_a   1.000
_cell.length_b   1.000
_cell.length_c   1.000
_cell.angle_alpha   90.00
_cell.angle_beta   90.00
_cell.angle_gamma   90.00
#
_symmetry.space_group_name_H-M   'P 1'
#
loop_
_entity.id
_entity.type
_entity.pdbx_description
1 polymer ?
#
loop_
_entity_poly.entity_id
_entity_poly.type
_entity_poly.pdbx_seq_one_letter_code
_entity_poly.pdbx_strand_id
1 'polypeptide(L)'
;MSPGGNSGARSAPRRSRAGAPSASAAERLSPRARAILDFIRGTQRRLGAPPTVREIGVRFGIRSTNGVQYHLAALERGRFIRRRPGRARGIALPPG
;
A
#
# COMPACT_ATOMS: atom_id res chain seq x y z
N MET A 1 -57.34 1.10 18.89
CA MET A 1 -56.69 0.24 17.87
C MET A 1 -55.30 0.80 17.61
N SER A 2 -54.29 0.20 18.23
CA SER A 2 -52.89 0.62 18.12
C SER A 2 -52.15 -0.36 17.21
N PRO A 3 -51.38 0.06 16.21
CA PRO A 3 -50.43 -0.83 15.57
C PRO A 3 -49.20 -1.00 16.47
N GLY A 4 -48.91 -2.26 16.80
CA GLY A 4 -47.82 -2.69 17.66
C GLY A 4 -46.43 -2.36 17.11
N GLY A 5 -45.51 -2.21 18.06
CA GLY A 5 -44.12 -1.84 17.81
C GLY A 5 -43.17 -3.00 17.50
N ASN A 6 -42.05 -2.57 16.91
CA ASN A 6 -40.69 -3.08 17.01
C ASN A 6 -40.38 -4.54 16.62
N SER A 7 -39.85 -4.69 15.40
CA SER A 7 -38.81 -5.67 15.06
C SER A 7 -37.64 -4.83 14.54
N GLY A 8 -36.48 -4.78 15.17
CA GLY A 8 -35.63 -5.94 15.44
C GLY A 8 -34.28 -5.63 14.79
N ALA A 9 -33.33 -5.23 15.64
CA ALA A 9 -31.88 -5.35 15.49
C ALA A 9 -31.26 -5.26 14.08
N ARG A 10 -30.55 -4.15 13.87
CA ARG A 10 -29.09 -4.13 13.58
C ARG A 10 -28.60 -5.31 12.73
N SER A 11 -28.56 -5.11 11.42
CA SER A 11 -27.54 -5.75 10.59
C SER A 11 -26.88 -4.67 9.75
N ALA A 12 -25.97 -3.94 10.41
CA ALA A 12 -24.96 -3.18 9.70
C ALA A 12 -24.27 -4.11 8.69
N PRO A 13 -24.01 -3.68 7.44
CA PRO A 13 -23.22 -4.48 6.54
C PRO A 13 -21.88 -4.78 7.23
N ARG A 14 -21.61 -6.07 7.40
CA ARG A 14 -20.35 -6.62 7.92
C ARG A 14 -19.21 -5.85 7.27
N ARG A 15 -18.49 -5.08 8.09
CA ARG A 15 -17.28 -4.33 7.77
C ARG A 15 -16.48 -5.12 6.74
N SER A 16 -16.52 -4.68 5.49
CA SER A 16 -15.76 -5.25 4.39
C SER A 16 -14.33 -5.39 4.88
N ARG A 17 -13.86 -6.63 5.02
CA ARG A 17 -12.45 -6.91 5.30
C ARG A 17 -11.66 -6.15 4.23
N ALA A 18 -10.93 -5.12 4.66
CA ALA A 18 -10.11 -4.31 3.77
C ALA A 18 -9.18 -5.28 3.03
N GLY A 19 -9.45 -5.47 1.74
CA GLY A 19 -8.78 -6.48 0.94
C GLY A 19 -7.27 -6.28 0.96
N ALA A 20 -6.56 -7.31 1.42
CA ALA A 20 -5.15 -7.45 1.11
C ALA A 20 -4.97 -7.37 -0.41
N PRO A 21 -3.81 -6.91 -0.92
CA PRO A 21 -3.58 -6.88 -2.36
C PRO A 21 -3.78 -8.29 -2.93
N SER A 22 -4.75 -8.44 -3.84
CA SER A 22 -4.99 -9.70 -4.55
C SER A 22 -3.74 -10.07 -5.36
N ALA A 23 -3.42 -11.36 -5.46
CA ALA A 23 -2.34 -11.87 -6.29
C ALA A 23 -2.43 -11.33 -7.74
N SER A 24 -3.63 -11.17 -8.27
CA SER A 24 -3.89 -10.60 -9.61
C SER A 24 -3.50 -9.12 -9.75
N ALA A 25 -3.58 -8.34 -8.68
CA ALA A 25 -3.11 -6.95 -8.70
C ALA A 25 -1.57 -6.89 -8.70
N ALA A 26 -0.92 -7.87 -8.07
CA ALA A 26 0.53 -7.95 -8.02
C ALA A 26 1.07 -8.31 -9.40
N GLU A 27 0.42 -9.25 -10.11
CA GLU A 27 0.71 -9.64 -11.50
C GLU A 27 0.68 -8.49 -12.49
N ARG A 28 -0.17 -7.48 -12.25
CA ARG A 28 -0.30 -6.30 -13.10
C ARG A 28 0.75 -5.21 -12.84
N LEU A 29 1.64 -5.39 -11.86
CA LEU A 29 2.72 -4.44 -11.63
C LEU A 29 3.76 -4.56 -12.75
N SER A 30 4.21 -3.41 -13.25
CA SER A 30 5.41 -3.35 -14.09
C SER A 30 6.58 -4.06 -13.39
N PRO A 31 7.46 -4.77 -14.12
CA PRO A 31 8.62 -5.44 -13.54
C PRO A 31 9.44 -4.53 -12.62
N ARG A 32 9.55 -3.24 -13.00
CA ARG A 32 10.27 -2.24 -12.22
C ARG A 32 9.56 -1.86 -10.93
N ALA A 33 8.23 -1.71 -10.96
CA ALA A 33 7.44 -1.43 -9.76
C ALA A 33 7.49 -2.61 -8.78
N ARG A 34 7.41 -3.85 -9.28
CA ARG A 34 7.58 -5.06 -8.47
C ARG A 34 8.96 -5.11 -7.81
N ALA A 35 10.03 -4.87 -8.56
CA ALA A 35 11.38 -4.84 -8.00
C ALA A 35 11.53 -3.77 -6.90
N ILE A 36 10.92 -2.60 -7.08
CA ILE A 36 10.88 -1.55 -6.04
C ILE A 36 10.14 -2.03 -4.79
N LEU A 37 8.99 -2.69 -4.94
CA LEU A 37 8.24 -3.26 -3.82
C LEU A 37 9.08 -4.28 -3.03
N ASP A 38 9.78 -5.17 -3.73
CA ASP A 38 10.63 -6.18 -3.10
C ASP A 38 11.83 -5.56 -2.39
N PHE A 39 12.41 -4.51 -2.97
CA PHE A 39 13.46 -3.73 -2.31
C PHE A 39 12.96 -3.04 -1.03
N ILE A 40 11.76 -2.45 -1.05
CA ILE A 40 11.14 -1.83 0.15
C ILE A 40 10.95 -2.90 1.24
N ARG A 41 10.37 -4.05 0.88
CA ARG A 41 10.14 -5.17 1.79
C ARG A 41 11.45 -5.70 2.38
N GLY A 42 12.47 -5.91 1.54
CA GLY A 42 13.78 -6.37 1.96
C GLY A 42 14.48 -5.39 2.89
N THR A 43 14.42 -4.10 2.58
CA THR A 43 15.02 -3.04 3.40
C THR A 43 14.35 -2.96 4.77
N GLN A 44 13.01 -2.99 4.81
CA GLN A 44 12.27 -2.96 6.07
C GLN A 44 12.56 -4.18 6.95
N ARG A 45 12.69 -5.38 6.36
CA ARG A 45 13.10 -6.59 7.11
C ARG A 45 14.52 -6.51 7.64
N ARG A 46 15.46 -5.93 6.87
CA ARG A 46 16.88 -5.89 7.23
C ARG A 46 17.25 -4.75 8.18
N LEU A 47 16.67 -3.57 7.99
CA LEU A 47 17.03 -2.35 8.72
C LEU A 47 15.97 -1.90 9.72
N GLY A 48 14.82 -2.59 9.79
CA GLY A 48 13.67 -2.19 10.61
C GLY A 48 12.93 -0.95 10.08
N ALA A 49 13.34 -0.40 8.94
CA ALA A 49 12.77 0.82 8.37
C ALA A 49 12.70 0.75 6.83
N PRO A 50 11.69 1.38 6.20
CA PRO A 50 11.59 1.46 4.75
C PRO A 50 12.68 2.36 4.16
N PRO A 51 13.06 2.16 2.88
CA PRO A 51 13.96 3.08 2.20
C PRO A 51 13.27 4.41 1.90
N THR A 52 14.07 5.44 1.76
CA THR A 52 13.69 6.77 1.29
C THR A 52 13.56 6.79 -0.24
N VAL A 53 12.87 7.80 -0.77
CA VAL A 53 12.74 8.01 -2.22
C VAL A 53 14.12 8.12 -2.90
N ARG A 54 15.10 8.74 -2.23
CA ARG A 54 16.45 8.92 -2.76
C ARG A 54 17.23 7.60 -2.79
N GLU A 55 17.12 6.77 -1.75
CA GLU A 55 17.74 5.43 -1.72
C GLU A 55 17.16 4.52 -2.81
N ILE A 56 15.85 4.58 -3.04
CA ILE A 56 15.20 3.85 -4.15
C ILE A 56 15.76 4.36 -5.50
N GLY A 57 15.85 5.67 -5.67
CA GLY A 57 16.42 6.27 -6.89
C GLY A 57 17.84 5.78 -7.19
N VAL A 58 18.72 5.81 -6.17
CA VAL A 58 20.10 5.30 -6.29
C VAL A 58 20.11 3.81 -6.62
N ARG A 59 19.32 2.98 -5.91
CA ARG A 59 19.33 1.52 -6.11
C ARG A 59 18.91 1.11 -7.52
N PHE A 60 17.95 1.81 -8.11
CA PHE A 60 17.39 1.49 -9.42
C PHE A 60 17.95 2.36 -10.56
N GLY A 61 18.86 3.29 -10.28
CA GLY A 61 19.40 4.22 -11.28
C GLY A 61 18.37 5.22 -11.82
N ILE A 62 17.36 5.58 -11.01
CA ILE A 62 16.37 6.61 -11.35
C ILE A 62 16.91 7.97 -10.88
N ARG A 63 17.27 8.82 -11.84
CA ARG A 63 17.89 10.13 -11.56
C ARG A 63 16.89 11.16 -11.01
N SER A 64 15.61 11.04 -11.36
CA SER A 64 14.58 12.00 -10.94
C SER A 64 13.71 11.45 -9.81
N THR A 65 13.48 12.28 -8.80
CA THR A 65 12.52 11.99 -7.71
C THR A 65 11.15 11.64 -8.28
N ASN A 66 10.70 12.36 -9.32
CA ASN A 66 9.41 12.11 -9.98
C ASN A 66 9.30 10.70 -10.58
N GLY A 67 10.37 10.17 -11.17
CA GLY A 67 10.39 8.80 -11.70
C GLY A 67 10.19 7.76 -10.59
N VAL A 68 10.79 7.97 -9.42
CA VAL A 68 10.57 7.09 -8.25
C VAL A 68 9.14 7.24 -7.75
N GLN A 69 8.65 8.47 -7.63
CA GLN A 69 7.30 8.76 -7.16
C GLN A 69 6.22 8.14 -8.06
N TYR A 70 6.43 8.11 -9.37
CA TYR A 70 5.54 7.44 -10.33
C TYR A 70 5.36 5.95 -9.99
N HIS A 71 6.45 5.23 -9.75
CA HIS A 71 6.39 3.81 -9.38
C HIS A 71 5.77 3.61 -7.99
N LEU A 72 6.10 4.47 -7.02
CA LEU A 72 5.49 4.43 -5.69
C LEU A 72 3.97 4.69 -5.75
N ALA A 73 3.51 5.59 -6.61
CA ALA A 73 2.08 5.83 -6.82
C ALA A 73 1.38 4.61 -7.42
N ALA A 74 2.02 3.88 -8.34
CA ALA A 74 1.48 2.62 -8.87
C ALA A 74 1.35 1.55 -7.78
N LEU A 75 2.35 1.43 -6.90
CA LEU A 75 2.30 0.52 -5.75
C LEU A 75 1.21 0.90 -4.74
N GLU A 76 1.04 2.19 -4.48
CA GLU A 76 0.01 2.72 -3.58
C GLU A 76 -1.41 2.48 -4.14
N ARG A 77 -1.62 2.72 -5.43
CA ARG A 77 -2.89 2.38 -6.12
C ARG A 77 -3.21 0.89 -6.06
N GLY A 78 -2.19 0.05 -6.15
CA GLY A 78 -2.31 -1.40 -5.98
C GLY A 78 -2.46 -1.86 -4.53
N ARG A 79 -2.50 -0.95 -3.55
CA ARG A 79 -2.55 -1.23 -2.11
C ARG A 79 -1.38 -2.09 -1.63
N PHE A 80 -0.23 -2.03 -2.30
CA PHE A 80 1.00 -2.73 -1.88
C PHE A 80 1.79 -1.96 -0.83
N ILE A 81 1.64 -0.63 -0.83
CA ILE A 81 2.24 0.28 0.13
C ILE A 81 1.21 1.35 0.51
N ARG A 82 1.48 2.05 1.62
CA ARG A 82 0.84 3.31 1.99
C ARG A 82 1.92 4.35 2.16
N ARG A 83 1.71 5.58 1.70
CA ARG A 83 2.68 6.67 1.87
C ARG A 83 2.18 7.69 2.86
N ARG A 84 3.09 8.24 3.64
CA ARG A 84 2.86 9.37 4.55
C ARG A 84 3.57 10.59 4.00
N PRO A 85 2.85 11.59 3.47
CA PRO A 85 3.48 12.81 2.99
C PRO A 85 4.20 13.54 4.12
N GLY A 86 5.26 14.28 3.78
CA GLY A 86 6.06 15.04 4.74
C GLY A 86 7.02 14.22 5.61
N ARG A 87 7.19 12.91 5.37
CA ARG A 87 8.18 12.08 6.08
C ARG A 87 9.18 11.42 5.13
N ALA A 88 10.47 11.56 5.45
CA ALA A 88 11.57 10.97 4.67
C ALA A 88 11.44 9.45 4.49
N ARG A 89 11.00 8.75 5.55
CA ARG A 89 10.71 7.31 5.58
C ARG A 89 9.21 7.03 5.70
N GLY A 90 8.41 7.76 4.94
CA GLY A 90 6.94 7.70 5.00
C GLY A 90 6.30 6.47 4.35
N ILE A 91 7.06 5.47 3.88
CA ILE A 91 6.51 4.29 3.20
C ILE A 91 6.17 3.22 4.23
N ALA A 92 4.93 2.75 4.25
CA ALA A 92 4.51 1.64 5.11
C ALA A 92 3.96 0.49 4.26
N LEU A 93 4.27 -0.73 4.66
CA LEU A 93 3.63 -1.92 4.11
C LEU A 93 2.28 -2.12 4.84
N PRO A 94 1.19 -2.43 4.12
CA PRO A 94 -0.05 -2.82 4.76
C PRO A 94 0.15 -4.10 5.58
N PRO A 95 -0.60 -4.28 6.68
CA PRO A 95 -0.63 -5.56 7.38
C PRO A 95 -1.15 -6.64 6.40
N GLY A 96 -0.48 -7.78 6.39
CA GLY A 96 -0.93 -8.99 5.68
C GLY A 96 -2.10 -9.64 6.38
#